data_AF-A0A942K940-F1
#
_entry.id   AF-A0A942K940-F1
#
_cell.length_a   1.000
_cell.length_b   1.000
_cell.length_c   1.000
_cell.angle_alpha   90.00
_cell.angle_beta   90.00
_cell.angle_gamma   90.00
#
_symmetry.space_group_name_H-M   'P 1'
#
loop_
_entity.id
_entity.type
_entity.pdbx_description
1 polymer ?
#
loop_
_entity_poly.entity_id
_entity_poly.type
_entity_poly.pdbx_seq_one_letter_code
_entity_poly.pdbx_strand_id
1 'polypeptide(L)'
;MFRVLGLLLACCLLAGAALAVSLPVGSELIITDSRGEVVLGYGRVVESRLELMLSERLQDFVMLILAPTGTVEVRQGRVDATGVPLLLDDAGTWQPLAALVQAADLRLLLRRVPEGTFSGRLDFDDDLLDDDGDRGRDAAPPGGDDDAGGEDDDDGDDDDDDGDDDDGDDDDGDDG
;
A
#
# COMPACT_ATOMS: atom_id res chain seq x y z
N MET A 1 -8.62 50.32 47.84
CA MET A 1 -7.20 50.44 47.48
C MET A 1 -6.71 49.08 46.99
N PHE A 2 -5.94 49.09 45.90
CA PHE A 2 -5.46 47.96 45.10
C PHE A 2 -4.46 47.02 45.79
N ARG A 3 -4.44 45.75 45.32
CA ARG A 3 -3.29 44.84 44.96
C ARG A 3 -3.79 43.38 45.14
N VAL A 4 -4.11 42.56 44.14
CA VAL A 4 -3.33 41.97 43.01
C VAL A 4 -2.03 41.28 43.44
N LEU A 5 -1.80 40.06 42.87
CA LEU A 5 -0.74 39.04 43.03
C LEU A 5 -1.06 37.96 44.08
N GLY A 6 -1.06 36.66 43.79
CA GLY A 6 -0.57 35.90 42.63
C GLY A 6 -0.35 34.43 43.05
N LEU A 7 -0.14 33.56 42.05
CA LEU A 7 0.12 32.10 42.10
C LEU A 7 -1.10 31.19 42.31
N LEU A 8 -1.27 30.08 41.62
CA LEU A 8 -0.85 29.55 40.31
C LEU A 8 -1.40 28.11 40.29
N LEU A 9 -1.69 27.62 39.08
CA LEU A 9 -1.54 26.21 38.75
C LEU A 9 -2.55 25.20 39.36
N ALA A 10 -3.76 25.17 38.82
CA ALA A 10 -4.53 23.91 38.74
C ALA A 10 -5.52 23.94 37.56
N CYS A 11 -5.10 24.49 36.42
CA CYS A 11 -5.74 24.12 35.15
C CYS A 11 -5.14 22.77 34.74
N CYS A 12 -5.61 21.70 35.37
CA CYS A 12 -5.63 20.39 34.74
C CYS A 12 -6.61 20.50 33.55
N LEU A 13 -6.13 21.13 32.47
CA LEU A 13 -6.57 20.81 31.13
C LEU A 13 -6.29 19.32 30.99
N LEU A 14 -7.29 18.51 31.31
CA LEU A 14 -7.47 17.20 30.73
C LEU A 14 -7.54 17.43 29.23
N ALA A 15 -6.38 17.59 28.62
CA ALA A 15 -6.17 17.32 27.22
C ALA A 15 -6.70 15.90 27.06
N GLY A 16 -7.91 15.81 26.49
CA GLY A 16 -8.38 14.55 25.94
C GLY A 16 -7.21 14.03 25.12
N ALA A 17 -6.66 12.90 25.55
CA ALA A 17 -5.68 12.19 24.77
C ALA A 17 -6.41 11.72 23.51
N ALA A 18 -6.54 12.63 22.54
CA ALA A 18 -6.59 12.26 21.16
C ALA A 18 -5.29 11.49 20.98
N LEU A 19 -5.41 10.16 20.98
CA LEU A 19 -4.32 9.27 20.63
C LEU A 19 -3.82 9.77 19.28
N ALA A 20 -2.68 10.45 19.32
CA ALA A 20 -2.12 11.08 18.15
C ALA A 20 -1.75 9.94 17.19
N VAL A 21 -2.22 10.03 15.96
CA VAL A 21 -1.75 9.15 14.88
C VAL A 21 -0.23 9.24 14.86
N SER A 22 0.43 8.13 15.14
CA SER A 22 1.90 8.09 15.17
C SER A 22 2.40 7.97 13.74
N LEU A 23 3.04 9.03 13.25
CA LEU A 23 3.63 9.08 11.91
C LEU A 23 5.17 9.16 12.04
N PRO A 24 5.84 8.06 12.43
CA PRO A 24 7.29 8.07 12.53
C PRO A 24 7.93 8.32 11.17
N VAL A 25 9.14 8.88 11.20
CA VAL A 25 9.94 9.07 9.98
C VAL A 25 10.21 7.72 9.32
N GLY A 26 10.00 7.66 8.01
CA GLY A 26 10.08 6.41 7.25
C GLY A 26 8.75 5.66 7.14
N SER A 27 7.67 6.14 7.75
CA SER A 27 6.34 5.57 7.48
C SER A 27 5.94 5.75 6.03
N GLU A 28 5.30 4.72 5.48
CA GLU A 28 4.66 4.75 4.16
C GLU A 28 3.14 4.76 4.30
N LEU A 29 2.48 5.38 3.35
CA LEU A 29 1.02 5.49 3.33
C LEU A 29 0.50 5.00 1.99
N ILE A 30 -0.52 4.14 2.05
CA ILE A 30 -1.28 3.70 0.89
C ILE A 30 -2.72 4.14 1.09
N ILE A 31 -3.30 4.77 0.07
CA ILE A 31 -4.66 5.28 0.11
C ILE A 31 -5.45 4.51 -0.92
N THR A 32 -6.48 3.82 -0.49
CA THR A 32 -7.38 3.06 -1.37
C THR A 32 -8.77 3.69 -1.35
N ASP A 33 -9.63 3.26 -2.26
CA ASP A 33 -11.05 3.47 -2.09
C ASP A 33 -11.59 2.79 -0.82
N SER A 34 -12.86 3.03 -0.49
CA SER A 34 -13.50 2.49 0.71
C SER A 34 -13.64 0.96 0.72
N ARG A 35 -13.47 0.31 -0.44
CA ARG A 35 -13.50 -1.15 -0.59
C ARG A 35 -12.11 -1.78 -0.54
N GLY A 36 -11.05 -1.01 -0.69
CA GLY A 36 -9.68 -1.52 -0.77
C GLY A 36 -9.32 -2.08 -2.15
N GLU A 37 -10.12 -1.82 -3.17
CA GLU A 37 -9.99 -2.41 -4.51
C GLU A 37 -9.06 -1.59 -5.41
N VAL A 38 -9.05 -0.27 -5.23
CA VAL A 38 -8.32 0.66 -6.11
C VAL A 38 -7.41 1.55 -5.29
N VAL A 39 -6.14 1.66 -5.69
CA VAL A 39 -5.21 2.63 -5.10
C VAL A 39 -5.50 4.02 -5.65
N LEU A 40 -5.74 4.96 -4.74
CA LEU A 40 -6.06 6.36 -4.99
C LEU A 40 -4.96 7.31 -4.53
N GLY A 41 -3.91 6.81 -3.91
CA GLY A 41 -2.80 7.63 -3.48
C GLY A 41 -1.70 6.87 -2.76
N TYR A 42 -0.55 7.54 -2.66
CA TYR A 42 0.60 7.09 -1.89
C TYR A 42 1.19 8.27 -1.14
N GLY A 43 1.79 7.98 0.00
CA GLY A 43 2.54 8.97 0.75
C GLY A 43 3.68 8.36 1.54
N ARG A 44 4.52 9.24 2.08
CA ARG A 44 5.63 8.87 2.94
C ARG A 44 5.99 9.99 3.89
N VAL A 45 6.49 9.62 5.06
CA VAL A 45 7.04 10.55 6.03
C VAL A 45 8.55 10.65 5.82
N VAL A 46 9.02 11.81 5.35
CA VAL A 46 10.44 12.09 5.12
C VAL A 46 10.85 13.25 5.99
N GLU A 47 11.81 13.03 6.89
CA GLU A 47 12.23 14.01 7.90
C GLU A 47 11.01 14.54 8.69
N SER A 48 10.70 15.83 8.62
CA SER A 48 9.57 16.48 9.28
C SER A 48 8.38 16.77 8.34
N ARG A 49 8.22 15.95 7.30
CA ARG A 49 7.26 16.19 6.21
C ARG A 49 6.48 14.92 5.91
N LEU A 50 5.16 15.05 5.76
CA LEU A 50 4.33 14.05 5.09
C LEU A 50 4.17 14.48 3.62
N GLU A 51 4.80 13.74 2.71
CA GLU A 51 4.58 13.87 1.27
C GLU A 51 3.43 12.97 0.88
N LEU A 52 2.39 13.52 0.27
CA LEU A 52 1.17 12.79 -0.06
C LEU A 52 0.72 13.12 -1.48
N MET A 53 0.59 12.09 -2.31
CA MET A 53 -0.01 12.17 -3.63
C MET A 53 -1.40 11.54 -3.59
N LEU A 54 -2.43 12.31 -3.93
CA LEU A 54 -3.81 11.83 -3.93
C LEU A 54 -4.44 12.04 -5.30
N SER A 55 -5.26 11.10 -5.72
CA SER A 55 -6.12 11.23 -6.88
C SER A 55 -7.07 12.41 -6.71
N GLU A 56 -7.40 13.08 -7.82
CA GLU A 56 -8.44 14.11 -7.87
C GLU A 56 -9.84 13.56 -7.60
N ARG A 57 -10.07 12.25 -7.81
CA ARG A 57 -11.35 11.58 -7.57
C ARG A 57 -11.54 11.05 -6.15
N LEU A 58 -10.61 11.32 -5.25
CA LEU A 58 -10.70 10.88 -3.86
C LEU A 58 -11.99 11.42 -3.21
N GLN A 59 -12.83 10.51 -2.73
CA GLN A 59 -14.05 10.83 -1.98
C GLN A 59 -13.98 10.16 -0.61
N ASP A 60 -14.58 8.99 -0.45
CA ASP A 60 -14.36 8.12 0.71
C ASP A 60 -13.16 7.20 0.45
N PHE A 61 -12.33 7.00 1.46
CA PHE A 61 -11.08 6.27 1.30
C PHE A 61 -10.67 5.54 2.58
N VAL A 62 -9.79 4.56 2.41
CA VAL A 62 -9.05 3.95 3.52
C VAL A 62 -7.60 4.34 3.38
N MET A 63 -6.98 4.75 4.49
CA MET A 63 -5.57 5.05 4.59
C MET A 63 -4.89 3.98 5.43
N LEU A 64 -3.95 3.28 4.81
CA LEU A 64 -3.05 2.33 5.46
C LEU A 64 -1.76 3.07 5.79
N ILE A 65 -1.34 3.06 7.04
CA ILE A 65 -0.11 3.66 7.53
C ILE A 65 0.82 2.51 7.93
N LEU A 66 1.90 2.32 7.18
CA LEU A 66 2.90 1.30 7.42
C LEU A 66 4.08 1.94 8.13
N ALA A 67 4.23 1.68 9.42
CA ALA A 67 5.36 2.18 10.18
C ALA A 67 6.63 1.38 9.83
N PRO A 68 7.84 1.97 9.95
CA PRO A 68 9.11 1.28 9.69
C PRO A 68 9.36 0.11 10.66
N THR A 69 8.62 0.05 11.77
CA THR A 69 8.63 -1.07 12.73
C THR A 69 7.81 -2.28 12.25
N GLY A 70 7.16 -2.19 11.08
CA GLY A 70 6.31 -3.24 10.51
C GLY A 70 4.87 -3.23 11.03
N THR A 71 4.47 -2.24 11.82
CA THR A 71 3.09 -2.10 12.30
C THR A 71 2.23 -1.41 11.24
N VAL A 72 1.01 -1.91 11.04
CA VAL A 72 0.04 -1.32 10.12
C VAL A 72 -1.12 -0.71 10.92
N GLU A 73 -1.39 0.57 10.68
CA GLU A 73 -2.54 1.29 11.20
C GLU A 73 -3.50 1.62 10.07
N VAL A 74 -4.80 1.43 10.30
CA VAL A 74 -5.84 1.65 9.29
C VAL A 74 -6.73 2.80 9.74
N ARG A 75 -6.93 3.79 8.87
CA ARG A 75 -7.79 4.95 9.12
C ARG A 75 -8.82 5.10 8.02
N GLN A 76 -10.05 5.35 8.42
CA GLN A 76 -11.10 5.75 7.49
C GLN A 76 -10.94 7.23 7.18
N GLY A 77 -11.13 7.56 5.91
CA GLY A 77 -11.01 8.92 5.41
C GLY A 77 -12.17 9.29 4.50
N ARG A 78 -12.41 10.59 4.40
CA ARG A 78 -13.31 11.16 3.40
C ARG A 78 -12.84 12.54 2.98
N VAL A 79 -13.25 12.99 1.81
CA VAL A 79 -13.03 14.37 1.35
C VAL A 79 -14.31 15.16 1.58
N ASP A 80 -14.20 16.30 2.26
CA ASP A 80 -15.36 17.16 2.50
C ASP A 80 -15.78 17.96 1.24
N ALA A 81 -16.86 18.72 1.35
CA ALA A 81 -17.39 19.54 0.26
C ALA A 81 -16.41 20.62 -0.24
N THR A 82 -15.36 20.92 0.52
CA THR A 82 -14.31 21.89 0.16
C THR A 82 -13.07 21.24 -0.44
N GLY A 83 -13.05 19.91 -0.56
CA GLY A 83 -11.91 19.16 -1.10
C GLY A 83 -10.85 18.82 -0.05
N VAL A 84 -11.12 19.04 1.24
CA VAL A 84 -10.18 18.78 2.33
C VAL A 84 -10.29 17.31 2.77
N PRO A 85 -9.17 16.55 2.79
CA PRO A 85 -9.16 15.21 3.37
C PRO A 85 -9.37 15.26 4.88
N LEU A 86 -10.35 14.50 5.35
CA LEU A 86 -10.66 14.26 6.75
C LEU A 86 -10.34 12.80 7.07
N LEU A 87 -9.85 12.53 8.28
CA LEU A 87 -9.70 11.19 8.83
C LEU A 87 -10.60 11.02 10.05
N LEU A 88 -11.12 9.82 10.24
CA LEU A 88 -11.86 9.44 11.43
C LEU A 88 -10.86 9.14 12.56
N ASP A 89 -10.95 9.89 13.65
CA ASP A 89 -10.16 9.65 14.85
C ASP A 89 -10.74 8.49 15.70
N ASP A 90 -10.01 8.10 16.75
CA ASP A 90 -10.43 7.04 17.67
C ASP A 90 -11.70 7.37 18.47
N ALA A 91 -12.08 8.65 18.54
CA ALA A 91 -13.30 9.09 19.17
C ALA A 91 -14.51 9.09 18.19
N GLY A 92 -14.31 8.66 16.95
CA GLY A 92 -15.34 8.66 15.91
C GLY A 92 -15.65 10.05 15.36
N THR A 93 -14.72 10.99 15.51
CA THR A 93 -14.85 12.36 15.00
C THR A 93 -13.99 12.55 13.76
N TRP A 94 -14.54 13.25 12.77
CA TRP A 94 -13.81 13.58 11.54
C TRP A 94 -12.89 14.78 11.78
N GLN A 95 -11.59 14.57 11.63
CA GLN A 95 -10.55 15.60 11.79
C GLN A 95 -9.86 15.89 10.46
N PRO A 96 -9.52 17.15 10.14
CA PRO A 96 -8.71 17.46 8.98
C PRO A 96 -7.35 16.74 9.04
N LEU A 97 -6.95 16.10 7.95
CA LEU A 97 -5.65 15.45 7.85
C LEU A 97 -4.51 16.40 8.23
N ALA A 98 -4.59 17.66 7.78
CA ALA A 98 -3.60 18.69 8.12
C ALA A 98 -3.47 18.93 9.64
N ALA A 99 -4.58 18.83 10.40
CA ALA A 99 -4.55 19.00 11.85
C ALA A 99 -3.86 17.80 12.54
N LEU A 100 -4.11 16.58 12.06
CA LEU A 100 -3.44 15.37 12.57
C LEU A 100 -1.94 15.38 12.27
N VAL A 101 -1.58 15.76 11.04
CA VAL A 101 -0.18 15.90 10.61
C VAL A 101 0.53 16.98 11.44
N GLN A 102 -0.14 18.10 11.72
CA GLN A 102 0.40 19.14 12.59
C GLN A 102 0.55 18.69 14.05
N ALA A 103 -0.39 17.90 14.56
CA ALA A 103 -0.30 17.33 15.91
C ALA A 103 0.89 16.35 16.04
N ALA A 104 1.32 15.74 14.94
CA ALA A 104 2.53 14.94 14.83
C ALA A 104 3.81 15.76 14.57
N ASP A 105 3.75 17.10 14.62
CA ASP A 105 4.86 18.03 14.31
C ASP A 105 5.43 17.86 12.89
N LEU A 106 4.56 17.50 11.93
CA LEU A 106 4.91 17.34 10.53
C LEU A 106 4.32 18.47 9.67
N ARG A 107 4.95 18.74 8.53
CA ARG A 107 4.40 19.57 7.45
C ARG A 107 3.73 18.70 6.40
N LEU A 108 2.52 19.06 5.97
CA LEU A 108 1.83 18.37 4.88
C LEU A 108 2.23 18.96 3.52
N LEU A 109 2.73 18.11 2.63
CA LEU A 109 2.93 18.40 1.21
C LEU A 109 1.97 17.55 0.39
N LEU A 110 0.84 18.14 0.02
CA LEU A 110 -0.21 17.47 -0.73
C LEU A 110 -0.11 17.80 -2.23
N ARG A 111 -0.01 16.76 -3.07
CA ARG A 111 -0.11 16.86 -4.52
C ARG A 111 -1.34 16.11 -5.02
N ARG A 112 -2.22 16.80 -5.74
CA ARG A 112 -3.31 16.16 -6.48
C ARG A 112 -2.80 15.67 -7.83
N VAL A 113 -3.22 14.49 -8.25
CA VAL A 113 -2.87 13.92 -9.57
C VAL A 113 -4.12 13.45 -10.32
N PRO A 114 -4.10 13.49 -11.66
CA PRO A 114 -5.22 13.03 -12.48
C PRO A 114 -5.58 11.56 -12.22
N GLU A 115 -6.83 11.22 -12.54
CA GLU A 115 -7.29 9.83 -12.59
C GLU A 115 -6.39 8.97 -13.49
N GLY A 116 -6.21 7.69 -13.13
CA GLY A 116 -5.35 6.75 -13.87
C GLY A 116 -3.86 6.88 -13.56
N THR A 117 -3.43 7.84 -12.73
CA THR A 117 -2.01 7.93 -12.31
C THR A 117 -1.57 6.70 -11.48
N PHE A 118 -2.49 6.11 -10.72
CA PHE A 118 -2.21 4.99 -9.82
C PHE A 118 -2.75 3.66 -10.33
N SER A 119 -3.19 3.58 -11.59
CA SER A 119 -3.68 2.33 -12.17
C SER A 119 -2.52 1.39 -12.49
N GLY A 120 -1.94 0.81 -11.44
CA GLY A 120 -1.63 -0.61 -11.46
C GLY A 120 -2.88 -1.30 -10.93
N ARG A 121 -3.51 -2.16 -11.74
CA ARG A 121 -4.12 -3.32 -11.11
C ARG A 121 -2.97 -3.94 -10.31
N LEU A 122 -3.24 -4.28 -9.05
CA LEU A 122 -2.39 -5.28 -8.42
C LEU A 122 -2.66 -6.53 -9.23
N ASP A 123 -1.89 -6.70 -10.29
CA ASP A 123 -1.64 -7.96 -10.94
C ASP A 123 -0.92 -8.75 -9.84
N PHE A 124 -1.70 -9.24 -8.87
CA PHE A 124 -1.34 -10.45 -8.17
C PHE A 124 -1.41 -11.51 -9.25
N ASP A 125 -0.40 -11.53 -10.12
CA ASP A 125 -0.02 -12.76 -10.79
C ASP A 125 0.26 -13.71 -9.63
N ASP A 126 -0.70 -14.62 -9.43
CA ASP A 126 -0.71 -15.67 -8.42
C ASP A 126 0.49 -16.65 -8.56
N ASP A 127 1.45 -16.36 -9.44
CA ASP A 127 2.62 -17.18 -9.75
C ASP A 127 3.73 -17.06 -8.68
N LEU A 128 3.58 -16.22 -7.66
CA LEU A 128 4.58 -16.06 -6.58
C LEU A 128 4.40 -17.04 -5.41
N LEU A 129 3.45 -17.98 -5.49
CA LEU A 129 3.25 -19.03 -4.49
C LEU A 129 3.74 -20.44 -4.90
N ASP A 130 4.35 -20.58 -6.09
CA ASP A 130 4.87 -21.88 -6.57
C ASP A 130 6.36 -22.12 -6.24
N ASP A 131 7.00 -21.28 -5.42
CA ASP A 131 8.30 -21.62 -4.83
C ASP A 131 8.10 -22.50 -3.60
N ASP A 132 7.72 -23.77 -3.85
CA ASP A 132 8.04 -24.90 -2.99
C ASP A 132 9.57 -25.09 -2.99
N GLY A 133 10.27 -24.06 -2.50
CA GLY A 133 11.69 -24.03 -2.27
C GLY A 133 12.01 -25.03 -1.18
N ASP A 134 12.36 -26.23 -1.63
CA ASP A 134 13.02 -27.31 -0.91
C ASP A 134 14.16 -26.74 -0.05
N ARG A 135 13.82 -26.32 1.18
CA ARG A 135 14.78 -25.99 2.23
C ARG A 135 15.15 -27.27 2.96
N GLY A 136 15.67 -28.21 2.20
CA GLY A 136 16.29 -29.44 2.66
C GLY A 136 17.77 -29.47 2.29
N ARG A 137 18.62 -28.86 3.11
CA ARG A 137 19.93 -29.41 3.52
C ARG A 137 20.83 -29.97 2.39
N ASP A 138 21.87 -29.23 2.03
CA ASP A 138 23.21 -29.45 2.61
C ASP A 138 24.27 -28.62 1.87
N ALA A 139 25.03 -27.87 2.66
CA ALA A 139 26.26 -27.24 2.21
C ALA A 139 27.35 -28.30 2.05
N ALA A 140 27.95 -28.39 0.86
CA ALA A 140 29.29 -28.94 0.67
C ALA A 140 30.10 -28.05 -0.29
N PRO A 141 31.38 -27.78 0.02
CA PRO A 141 32.21 -26.79 -0.70
C PRO A 141 32.72 -27.31 -2.06
N PRO A 142 33.21 -26.43 -2.96
CA PRO A 142 33.73 -26.84 -4.25
C PRO A 142 35.12 -27.47 -4.07
N GLY A 143 35.29 -28.69 -4.57
CA GLY A 143 36.59 -29.34 -4.59
C GLY A 143 36.64 -30.49 -5.57
N GLY A 144 37.59 -30.40 -6.51
CA GLY A 144 38.34 -31.54 -7.02
C GLY A 144 37.80 -32.17 -8.30
N ASP A 145 38.66 -32.13 -9.31
CA ASP A 145 38.62 -32.85 -10.57
C ASP A 145 38.54 -34.39 -10.40
N ASP A 146 38.19 -35.10 -11.49
CA ASP A 146 38.78 -36.36 -11.98
C ASP A 146 37.76 -37.41 -12.48
N ASP A 147 37.85 -37.68 -13.80
CA ASP A 147 37.75 -38.99 -14.48
C ASP A 147 36.43 -39.79 -14.63
N ALA A 148 36.08 -39.95 -15.92
CA ALA A 148 35.81 -41.23 -16.62
C ALA A 148 34.39 -41.86 -16.63
N GLY A 149 33.82 -41.91 -17.84
CA GLY A 149 33.41 -43.19 -18.48
C GLY A 149 31.92 -43.56 -18.51
N GLY A 150 31.48 -44.10 -19.66
CA GLY A 150 30.30 -44.96 -19.85
C GLY A 150 29.08 -44.24 -20.44
N GLU A 151 28.78 -44.42 -21.74
CA GLU A 151 27.85 -45.44 -22.31
C GLU A 151 26.38 -45.02 -22.09
N ASP A 152 25.73 -44.47 -23.13
CA ASP A 152 24.87 -45.18 -24.09
C ASP A 152 23.62 -45.72 -23.41
N ASP A 153 22.49 -45.03 -23.59
CA ASP A 153 21.15 -45.64 -23.62
C ASP A 153 20.24 -44.75 -24.48
N ASP A 154 20.09 -45.20 -25.73
CA ASP A 154 18.92 -44.94 -26.56
C ASP A 154 17.68 -45.51 -25.88
N ASP A 155 16.60 -44.74 -25.80
CA ASP A 155 15.24 -45.26 -25.87
C ASP A 155 14.40 -44.23 -26.61
N GLY A 156 14.22 -44.48 -27.91
CA GLY A 156 13.10 -43.93 -28.65
C GLY A 156 11.84 -44.68 -28.26
N ASP A 157 10.72 -43.96 -28.22
CA ASP A 157 9.45 -44.50 -28.67
C ASP A 157 8.66 -43.34 -29.27
N ASP A 158 8.25 -43.61 -30.51
CA ASP A 158 7.32 -42.88 -31.35
C ASP A 158 5.92 -42.83 -30.70
N ASP A 159 5.14 -41.80 -31.01
CA ASP A 159 3.72 -41.93 -31.40
C ASP A 159 3.13 -40.52 -31.58
N ASP A 160 3.03 -40.13 -32.86
CA ASP A 160 1.80 -39.74 -33.56
C ASP A 160 0.63 -39.19 -32.72
N ASP A 161 0.06 -38.06 -33.14
CA ASP A 161 -1.22 -38.03 -33.89
C ASP A 161 -1.85 -36.62 -33.85
N ASP A 162 -1.75 -35.96 -35.00
CA ASP A 162 -2.72 -35.14 -35.72
C ASP A 162 -3.96 -34.63 -34.95
N GLY A 163 -4.06 -33.29 -34.88
CA GLY A 163 -5.26 -32.56 -34.52
C GLY A 163 -5.39 -31.32 -35.39
N ASP A 164 -5.77 -31.57 -36.65
CA ASP A 164 -6.19 -30.61 -37.67
C ASP A 164 -7.23 -29.59 -37.16
N ASP A 165 -7.12 -28.39 -37.72
CA ASP A 165 -8.18 -27.55 -38.27
C ASP A 165 -9.53 -27.46 -37.53
N ASP A 166 -9.84 -26.27 -37.01
CA ASP A 166 -11.19 -25.75 -37.15
C ASP A 166 -11.14 -24.26 -37.49
N ASP A 167 -11.35 -24.01 -38.77
CA ASP A 167 -11.65 -22.72 -39.38
C ASP A 167 -12.98 -22.20 -38.83
N GLY A 168 -12.94 -21.03 -38.21
CA GLY A 168 -14.12 -20.27 -37.78
C GLY A 168 -14.16 -18.90 -38.43
N ASP A 169 -14.22 -18.88 -39.76
CA ASP A 169 -14.80 -17.74 -40.50
C ASP A 169 -16.31 -17.72 -40.20
N ASP A 170 -16.81 -16.63 -39.63
CA ASP A 170 -18.18 -16.19 -39.90
C ASP A 170 -18.25 -14.65 -39.90
N ASP A 171 -18.43 -14.19 -41.13
CA ASP A 171 -18.72 -12.86 -41.63
C ASP A 171 -20.02 -12.26 -41.05
N ASP A 172 -20.07 -10.93 -41.09
CA ASP A 172 -21.22 -10.08 -41.42
C ASP A 172 -22.48 -9.97 -40.52
N GLY A 173 -22.86 -8.71 -40.26
CA GLY A 173 -24.21 -8.31 -39.86
C GLY A 173 -24.24 -6.94 -39.18
N ASP A 174 -24.15 -5.83 -39.92
CA ASP A 174 -25.30 -5.16 -40.57
C ASP A 174 -26.26 -4.50 -39.55
N ASP A 175 -26.06 -3.19 -39.41
CA ASP A 175 -27.06 -2.13 -39.47
C ASP A 175 -28.32 -2.19 -38.58
N GLY A 176 -28.36 -1.28 -37.60
CA GLY A 176 -29.57 -0.82 -36.90
C GLY A 176 -29.42 0.59 -36.36
#